data_AF-A0A832MK96-F1
#
_entry.id   AF-A0A832MK96-F1
#
_cell.length_a   1.000
_cell.length_b   1.000
_cell.length_c   1.000
_cell.angle_alpha   90.00
_cell.angle_beta   90.00
_cell.angle_gamma   90.00
#
_symmetry.space_group_name_H-M   'P 1'
#
loop_
_entity.id
_entity.type
_entity.pdbx_description
1 polymer ?
#
loop_
_entity_poly.entity_id
_entity_poly.type
_entity_poly.pdbx_seq_one_letter_code
_entity_poly.pdbx_strand_id
1 'polypeptide(L)'
;METKKVNKISKIVDRVLKQVFGEEATLLIYKYLEANYNVKKDEIAEKIDVFARGLEDFLSTGAYVVERKILDDIYSSYGLLRRLELEKVNEERDFASHVKLLMRNA
;
A
#
# COMPACT_ATOMS: atom_id res chain seq x y z
N MET A 1 6.76 -13.62 13.30
CA MET A 1 6.97 -13.60 11.83
C MET A 1 6.01 -12.64 11.13
N GLU A 2 4.78 -12.49 11.63
CA GLU A 2 3.74 -11.58 11.12
C GLU A 2 4.11 -10.08 11.22
N THR A 3 4.64 -9.65 12.37
CA THR A 3 5.10 -8.26 12.61
C THR A 3 6.19 -7.78 11.65
N LYS A 4 7.06 -8.69 11.16
CA LYS A 4 8.10 -8.33 10.17
C LYS A 4 7.52 -8.01 8.78
N LYS A 5 6.40 -8.64 8.40
CA LYS A 5 5.76 -8.45 7.08
C LYS A 5 4.90 -7.19 7.06
N VAL A 6 4.09 -6.99 8.10
CA VAL A 6 3.33 -5.73 8.32
C VAL A 6 4.28 -4.54 8.26
N ASN A 7 5.39 -4.59 8.99
CA ASN A 7 6.41 -3.55 8.99
C ASN A 7 7.06 -3.34 7.61
N LYS A 8 7.26 -4.39 6.82
CA LYS A 8 7.81 -4.29 5.46
C LYS A 8 6.86 -3.57 4.51
N ILE A 9 5.56 -3.90 4.53
CA ILE A 9 4.57 -3.29 3.64
C ILE A 9 4.39 -1.80 3.97
N SER A 10 4.22 -1.45 5.25
CA SER A 10 4.12 -0.05 5.67
C SER A 10 5.36 0.78 5.28
N LYS A 11 6.56 0.18 5.33
CA LYS A 11 7.80 0.82 4.84
C LYS A 11 7.83 1.03 3.32
N ILE A 12 7.30 0.08 2.55
CA ILE A 12 7.22 0.22 1.09
C ILE A 12 6.24 1.33 0.72
N VAL A 13 5.06 1.37 1.36
CA VAL A 13 4.09 2.44 1.17
C VAL A 13 4.73 3.80 1.45
N ASP A 14 5.41 3.94 2.58
CA ASP A 14 6.10 5.18 2.94
C ASP A 14 7.14 5.62 1.91
N ARG A 15 7.96 4.68 1.44
CA ARG A 15 8.93 4.96 0.39
C ARG A 15 8.25 5.44 -0.89
N VAL A 16 7.18 4.78 -1.33
CA VAL A 16 6.48 5.13 -2.58
C VAL A 16 5.82 6.50 -2.47
N LEU A 17 5.13 6.79 -1.36
CA LEU A 17 4.52 8.10 -1.16
C LEU A 17 5.58 9.22 -1.21
N LYS A 18 6.73 9.04 -0.54
CA LYS A 18 7.84 9.99 -0.58
C LYS A 18 8.46 10.13 -1.96
N GLN A 19 8.54 9.07 -2.75
CA GLN A 19 9.04 9.13 -4.12
C GLN A 19 8.10 9.88 -5.06
N VAL A 20 6.79 9.73 -4.88
CA VAL A 20 5.78 10.34 -5.73
C VAL A 20 5.54 11.80 -5.36
N PHE A 21 5.46 12.10 -4.06
CA PHE A 21 5.01 13.41 -3.56
C PHE A 21 6.10 14.21 -2.85
N GLY A 22 7.22 13.60 -2.50
CA GLY A 22 8.22 14.20 -1.61
C GLY A 22 7.83 14.10 -0.13
N GLU A 23 8.76 14.47 0.76
CA GLU A 23 8.62 14.36 2.22
C GLU A 23 7.43 15.18 2.75
N GLU A 24 7.36 16.47 2.40
CA GLU A 24 6.37 17.40 2.95
C GLU A 24 4.92 17.05 2.55
N ALA A 25 4.69 16.76 1.27
CA ALA A 25 3.36 16.37 0.82
C ALA A 25 2.95 14.98 1.35
N THR A 26 3.90 14.07 1.55
CA THR A 26 3.63 12.78 2.22
C THR A 26 3.13 12.99 3.65
N LEU A 27 3.68 13.96 4.38
CA LEU A 27 3.19 14.30 5.73
C LEU A 27 1.75 14.79 5.71
N LEU A 28 1.34 15.53 4.68
CA LEU A 28 -0.05 15.98 4.53
C LEU A 28 -1.01 14.81 4.31
N ILE A 29 -0.60 13.83 3.49
CA ILE A 29 -1.37 12.60 3.27
C ILE A 29 -1.55 11.85 4.60
N TYR A 30 -0.48 11.65 5.37
CA TYR A 30 -0.58 10.97 6.67
C TYR A 30 -1.46 11.71 7.67
N LYS A 31 -1.33 13.05 7.75
CA LYS A 31 -2.20 13.85 8.62
C LYS A 31 -3.67 13.72 8.23
N TYR A 32 -3.97 13.70 6.93
CA TYR A 32 -5.33 13.50 6.45
C TYR A 32 -5.86 12.10 6.81
N LEU A 33 -5.08 11.05 6.57
CA LEU A 33 -5.45 9.67 6.89
C LEU A 33 -5.64 9.44 8.39
N GLU A 34 -4.76 10.02 9.22
CA GLU A 34 -4.88 9.90 10.67
C GLU A 34 -6.12 10.65 11.19
N ALA A 35 -6.36 11.87 10.73
CA ALA A 35 -7.47 12.69 11.19
C ALA A 35 -8.86 12.17 10.76
N ASN A 36 -8.98 11.65 9.53
CA ASN A 36 -10.28 11.29 8.95
C ASN A 36 -10.57 9.79 9.03
N TYR A 37 -9.53 8.95 9.06
CA TYR A 37 -9.65 7.50 8.98
C TYR A 37 -9.00 6.75 10.14
N ASN A 38 -8.34 7.46 11.08
CA ASN A 38 -7.59 6.87 12.18
C ASN A 38 -6.58 5.81 11.70
N VAL A 39 -5.92 6.07 10.56
CA VAL A 39 -4.87 5.23 10.00
C VAL A 39 -3.52 5.88 10.23
N LYS A 40 -2.69 5.28 11.09
CA LYS A 40 -1.30 5.70 11.28
C LYS A 40 -0.38 5.03 10.27
N LYS A 41 0.77 5.66 10.00
CA LYS A 41 1.79 5.19 9.06
C LYS A 41 2.21 3.74 9.30
N ASP A 42 2.38 3.33 10.55
CA ASP A 42 2.80 1.98 10.94
C ASP A 42 1.67 0.94 10.84
N GLU A 43 0.41 1.39 10.92
CA GLU A 43 -0.80 0.55 10.87
C GLU A 43 -1.35 0.33 9.44
N ILE A 44 -0.76 0.96 8.42
CA ILE A 44 -1.28 0.95 7.04
C ILE A 44 -1.54 -0.47 6.54
N ALA A 45 -0.59 -1.39 6.75
CA ALA A 45 -0.75 -2.78 6.28
C ALA A 45 -1.90 -3.51 6.99
N GLU A 46 -2.19 -3.20 8.25
CA GLU A 46 -3.29 -3.80 9.01
C GLU A 46 -4.65 -3.20 8.62
N LYS A 47 -4.66 -1.91 8.29
CA LYS A 47 -5.85 -1.14 7.90
C LYS A 47 -5.91 -0.88 6.40
N ILE A 48 -5.44 -1.82 5.58
CA ILE A 48 -5.18 -1.55 4.16
C ILE A 48 -6.43 -1.15 3.36
N ASP A 49 -7.61 -1.67 3.68
CA ASP A 49 -8.86 -1.24 3.02
C ASP A 49 -9.20 0.22 3.33
N VAL A 50 -9.01 0.60 4.60
CA VAL A 50 -9.28 1.94 5.08
C VAL A 50 -8.25 2.91 4.52
N PHE A 51 -6.98 2.49 4.42
CA PHE A 51 -5.94 3.23 3.72
C PHE A 51 -6.28 3.46 2.25
N ALA A 52 -6.69 2.42 1.51
CA ALA A 52 -7.03 2.52 0.09
C ALA A 52 -8.14 3.55 -0.14
N ARG A 53 -9.23 3.42 0.63
CA ARG A 53 -10.35 4.37 0.60
C ARG A 53 -9.91 5.79 0.96
N GLY A 54 -9.17 5.96 2.05
CA GLY A 54 -8.72 7.29 2.47
C GLY A 54 -7.75 7.93 1.47
N LEU A 55 -6.96 7.13 0.76
CA LEU A 55 -6.09 7.60 -0.30
C LEU A 55 -6.90 8.04 -1.53
N GLU A 56 -7.92 7.27 -1.92
CA GLU A 56 -8.88 7.63 -2.96
C GLU A 56 -9.64 8.90 -2.62
N ASP A 57 -10.11 9.07 -1.40
CA ASP A 57 -10.80 10.30 -0.98
C ASP A 57 -9.87 11.52 -0.96
N PHE A 58 -8.56 11.33 -0.73
CA PHE A 58 -7.57 12.42 -0.76
C PHE A 58 -7.11 12.79 -2.18
N LEU A 59 -6.86 11.80 -3.04
CA LEU A 59 -6.25 11.97 -4.37
C LEU A 59 -7.22 11.82 -5.53
N SER A 60 -8.47 11.44 -5.26
CA SER A 60 -9.45 10.99 -6.25
C SER A 60 -8.83 9.91 -7.16
N THR A 61 -9.02 10.02 -8.47
CA THR A 61 -8.47 9.09 -9.48
C THR A 61 -6.95 8.97 -9.44
N GLY A 62 -6.24 9.93 -8.83
CA GLY A 62 -4.79 9.85 -8.63
C GLY A 62 -4.36 8.72 -7.69
N ALA A 63 -5.24 8.25 -6.80
CA ALA A 63 -4.94 7.16 -5.88
C ALA A 63 -4.61 5.86 -6.62
N TYR A 64 -5.31 5.56 -7.72
CA TYR A 64 -5.07 4.37 -8.52
C TYR A 64 -3.61 4.27 -9.00
N VAL A 65 -3.02 5.38 -9.45
CA VAL A 65 -1.62 5.41 -9.92
C VAL A 65 -0.66 5.11 -8.78
N VAL A 66 -0.95 5.64 -7.59
CA VAL A 66 -0.14 5.42 -6.38
C VAL A 66 -0.25 3.98 -5.91
N GLU A 67 -1.47 3.43 -5.84
CA GLU A 67 -1.73 2.04 -5.46
C GLU A 67 -1.02 1.05 -6.37
N ARG A 68 -1.08 1.27 -7.69
CA ARG A 68 -0.33 0.46 -8.66
C ARG A 68 1.16 0.51 -8.40
N LYS A 69 1.72 1.70 -8.15
CA LYS A 69 3.15 1.83 -7.85
C LYS A 69 3.53 1.16 -6.52
N ILE A 70 2.67 1.22 -5.51
CA ILE A 70 2.85 0.48 -4.25
C ILE A 70 2.90 -1.02 -4.52
N LEU A 71 1.95 -1.57 -5.30
CA LEU A 71 1.93 -3.00 -5.62
C LEU A 71 3.18 -3.45 -6.38
N ASP A 72 3.61 -2.67 -7.37
CA ASP A 72 4.82 -2.98 -8.16
C ASP A 72 6.07 -3.07 -7.27
N ASP A 73 6.21 -2.11 -6.35
CA ASP A 73 7.31 -2.07 -5.37
C ASP A 73 7.20 -3.22 -4.35
N ILE A 74 5.98 -3.58 -3.94
CA ILE A 74 5.73 -4.73 -3.09
C ILE A 74 6.15 -6.01 -3.81
N TYR A 75 5.65 -6.30 -5.01
CA TYR A 75 6.00 -7.52 -5.77
C TYR A 75 7.49 -7.65 -6.01
N SER A 76 8.13 -6.55 -6.40
CA SER A 76 9.58 -6.49 -6.61
C SER A 76 10.35 -6.84 -5.32
N SER A 77 9.80 -6.51 -4.15
CA SER A 77 10.42 -6.84 -2.87
C SER A 77 10.29 -8.31 -2.44
N TYR A 78 9.38 -9.09 -3.04
CA TYR A 78 9.13 -10.49 -2.72
C TYR A 78 9.76 -11.48 -3.72
N GLY A 79 10.47 -10.99 -4.74
CA GLY A 79 11.22 -11.79 -5.72
C GLY A 79 10.43 -12.14 -6.99
N LEU A 80 11.16 -12.45 -8.07
CA LEU A 80 10.63 -12.58 -9.44
C LEU A 80 9.55 -13.67 -9.59
N LEU A 81 9.71 -14.83 -8.94
CA LEU A 81 8.75 -15.92 -9.02
C LEU A 81 7.38 -15.52 -8.45
N ARG A 82 7.38 -14.86 -7.27
CA ARG A 82 6.16 -14.40 -6.61
C ARG A 82 5.49 -13.26 -7.37
N ARG A 83 6.27 -12.40 -8.04
CA ARG A 83 5.74 -11.39 -8.96
C ARG A 83 4.97 -12.03 -10.12
N LEU A 84 5.55 -13.04 -10.78
CA LEU A 84 4.91 -13.75 -11.91
C LEU A 84 3.65 -14.52 -11.49
N GLU A 85 3.62 -15.07 -10.27
CA GLU A 85 2.40 -15.68 -9.70
C GLU A 85 1.31 -14.64 -9.48
N LEU A 86 1.64 -13.45 -8.97
CA LEU A 86 0.67 -12.39 -8.68
C LEU A 86 0.15 -11.70 -9.94
N GLU A 87 0.98 -11.55 -10.97
CA GLU A 87 0.59 -11.05 -12.30
C GLU A 87 -0.36 -12.02 -13.03
N LYS A 88 -0.17 -13.34 -12.87
CA LYS A 88 -1.09 -14.36 -13.44
C LYS A 88 -2.43 -14.47 -12.73
N VAL A 89 -2.50 -14.05 -11.47
CA VAL A 89 -3.62 -14.34 -10.58
C VAL A 89 -4.69 -13.24 -10.59
N ASN A 90 -4.46 -12.05 -11.18
CA ASN A 90 -5.44 -10.96 -11.13
C ASN A 90 -5.28 -9.84 -12.15
N GLU A 91 -6.23 -9.74 -13.06
CA GLU A 91 -6.67 -8.46 -13.62
C GLU A 91 -7.90 -7.89 -12.84
N GLU A 92 -8.50 -8.67 -11.92
CA GLU A 92 -9.81 -8.36 -11.33
C GLU A 92 -9.81 -7.98 -9.83
N ARG A 93 -8.69 -8.08 -9.09
CA ARG A 93 -8.67 -7.71 -7.65
C ARG A 93 -8.19 -6.29 -7.43
N ASP A 94 -8.83 -5.62 -6.47
CA ASP A 94 -8.43 -4.31 -5.99
C ASP A 94 -7.11 -4.35 -5.18
N PHE A 95 -6.56 -3.15 -4.95
CA PHE A 95 -5.31 -2.95 -4.23
C PHE A 95 -5.27 -3.64 -2.87
N ALA A 96 -6.31 -3.45 -2.06
CA ALA A 96 -6.38 -4.00 -0.70
C ALA A 96 -6.39 -5.55 -0.71
N SER A 97 -7.12 -6.15 -1.65
CA SER A 97 -7.21 -7.60 -1.84
C SER A 97 -5.85 -8.20 -2.19
N HIS A 98 -5.05 -7.52 -3.01
CA HIS A 98 -3.68 -7.95 -3.33
C HIS A 98 -2.76 -7.92 -2.10
N VAL A 99 -2.80 -6.84 -1.32
CA VAL A 99 -2.00 -6.72 -0.10
C VAL A 99 -2.38 -7.79 0.93
N LYS A 100 -3.68 -8.05 1.13
CA LYS A 100 -4.16 -9.10 2.03
C LYS A 100 -3.72 -10.50 1.62
N LEU A 101 -3.73 -10.81 0.31
CA LEU A 101 -3.27 -12.11 -0.19
C LEU A 101 -1.79 -12.34 0.14
N LEU A 102 -0.97 -11.29 -0.02
CA LEU A 102 0.45 -11.32 0.33
C LEU A 102 0.69 -11.54 1.82
N MET A 103 -0.22 -11.03 2.67
CA MET A 103 -0.17 -11.24 4.11
C MET A 103 -0.62 -12.64 4.53
N ARG A 104 -1.54 -13.30 3.79
CA ARG A 104 -2.06 -14.64 4.11
C ARG A 104 -1.14 -15.80 3.73
N ASN A 105 -0.46 -15.73 2.58
CA ASN A 105 0.39 -16.82 2.08
C ASN A 105 1.79 -16.78 2.71
N ALA A 106 1.82 -16.75 4.04
CA ALA A 106 2.93 -16.23 4.84
C ALA A 106 3.45 -17.18 5.91
#